data_AF-A0A380DQI9-F1
#
_entry.id   AF-A0A380DQI9-F1
#
_cell.length_a   1.000
_cell.length_b   1.000
_cell.length_c   1.000
_cell.angle_alpha   90.00
_cell.angle_beta   90.00
_cell.angle_gamma   90.00
#
_symmetry.space_group_name_H-M   'P 1'
#
loop_
_entity.id
_entity.type
_entity.pdbx_description
1 polymer ?
#
loop_
_entity_poly.entity_id
_entity_poly.type
_entity_poly.pdbx_seq_one_letter_code
_entity_poly.pdbx_strand_id
1 'polypeptide(L)'
;MISFCQSIQHASPINAHFSPEPSYMPGYEDDVIMAAGTFIQGSSIELSADGPIRPPYEAYVQGGLTYEHVKIAVTRAVKQLKEQGLI
;
A
#
# COMPACT_ATOMS: atom_id res chain seq x y z
N MET A 1 2.19 8.13 -4.93
CA MET A 1 1.27 7.45 -4.01
C MET A 1 0.72 6.14 -4.58
N ILE A 2 -0.08 6.16 -5.67
CA ILE A 2 -0.74 4.96 -6.23
C ILE A 2 0.26 3.82 -6.51
N SER A 3 1.31 4.08 -7.31
CA SER A 3 2.33 3.07 -7.62
C SER A 3 3.06 2.52 -6.37
N PHE A 4 3.22 3.37 -5.34
CA PHE A 4 3.81 2.94 -4.06
C PHE A 4 2.90 1.95 -3.33
N CYS A 5 1.62 2.28 -3.14
CA CYS A 5 0.64 1.39 -2.50
C CYS A 5 0.49 0.07 -3.29
N GLN A 6 0.43 0.14 -4.62
CA GLN A 6 0.41 -1.06 -5.46
C GLN A 6 1.65 -1.93 -5.23
N SER A 7 2.84 -1.34 -5.14
CA SER A 7 4.04 -2.10 -4.84
C SER A 7 4.07 -2.69 -3.43
N ILE A 8 3.46 -2.04 -2.43
CA ILE A 8 3.28 -2.62 -1.10
C ILE A 8 2.38 -3.87 -1.20
N GLN A 9 1.25 -3.78 -1.91
CA GLN A 9 0.35 -4.93 -2.13
C GLN A 9 1.08 -6.09 -2.82
N HIS A 10 1.87 -5.81 -3.86
CA HIS A 10 2.66 -6.82 -4.58
C HIS A 10 3.80 -7.44 -3.74
N ALA A 11 4.11 -6.86 -2.57
CA ALA A 11 5.06 -7.38 -1.59
C ALA A 11 4.38 -8.02 -0.37
N SER A 12 3.04 -8.10 -0.35
CA SER A 12 2.28 -8.72 0.73
C SER A 12 2.19 -10.25 0.57
N PRO A 13 1.95 -11.00 1.66
CA PRO A 13 1.87 -12.47 1.61
C PRO A 13 0.57 -12.99 0.96
N ILE A 14 -0.54 -12.27 1.09
CA ILE A 14 -1.85 -12.66 0.59
C ILE A 14 -2.29 -11.71 -0.52
N ASN A 15 -2.97 -12.22 -1.55
CA ASN A 15 -3.58 -11.41 -2.62
C ASN A 15 -2.59 -10.49 -3.36
N ALA A 16 -1.30 -10.85 -3.39
CA ALA A 16 -0.24 -10.03 -3.97
C ALA A 16 -0.35 -9.84 -5.50
N HIS A 17 -1.20 -10.60 -6.19
CA HIS A 17 -1.40 -10.49 -7.64
C HIS A 17 -2.50 -9.50 -8.02
N PHE A 18 -3.29 -9.02 -7.06
CA PHE A 18 -4.30 -7.99 -7.29
C PHE A 18 -3.68 -6.61 -7.09
N SER A 19 -3.70 -5.77 -8.12
CA SER A 19 -3.27 -4.38 -8.02
C SER A 19 -4.42 -3.54 -7.48
N PRO A 20 -4.24 -2.81 -6.36
CA PRO A 20 -5.27 -1.94 -5.83
C PRO A 20 -5.47 -0.73 -6.75
N GLU A 21 -6.72 -0.30 -6.86
CA GLU A 21 -7.13 0.91 -7.56
C GLU A 21 -7.83 1.86 -6.58
N PRO A 22 -7.73 3.18 -6.79
CA PRO A 22 -8.57 4.13 -6.06
C PRO A 22 -10.06 3.78 -6.17
N SER A 23 -10.76 3.81 -5.04
CA SER A 23 -12.19 3.56 -5.00
C SER A 23 -12.86 4.31 -3.86
N TYR A 24 -14.16 4.53 -4.01
CA TYR A 24 -14.98 5.11 -2.96
C TYR A 24 -14.99 4.20 -1.72
N MET A 25 -14.66 4.77 -0.57
CA MET A 25 -14.73 4.10 0.72
C MET A 25 -15.74 4.83 1.62
N PRO A 26 -16.74 4.13 2.21
CA PRO A 26 -17.71 4.76 3.10
C PRO A 26 -17.04 5.53 4.24
N GLY A 27 -17.40 6.80 4.40
CA GLY A 27 -16.84 7.70 5.42
C GLY A 27 -15.70 8.59 4.93
N TYR A 28 -15.22 8.41 3.70
CA TYR A 28 -14.25 9.30 3.05
C TYR A 28 -14.91 10.15 1.97
N GLU A 29 -14.50 11.42 1.88
CA GLU A 29 -15.00 12.35 0.86
C GLU A 29 -14.39 12.08 -0.53
N ASP A 30 -13.11 11.74 -0.56
CA ASP A 30 -12.35 11.42 -1.77
C ASP A 30 -12.10 9.91 -1.88
N ASP A 31 -11.87 9.41 -3.10
CA ASP A 31 -11.46 8.03 -3.32
C ASP A 31 -10.21 7.69 -2.51
N VAL A 32 -10.14 6.46 -2.01
CA VAL A 32 -9.02 5.95 -1.22
C VAL A 32 -8.38 4.79 -1.97
N ILE A 33 -7.05 4.75 -2.00
CA ILE A 33 -6.32 3.53 -2.38
C ILE A 33 -5.89 2.77 -1.12
N MET A 34 -5.99 1.45 -1.13
CA MET A 34 -5.61 0.61 0.00
C MET A 34 -4.85 -0.64 -0.46
N ALA A 35 -3.64 -0.81 0.05
CA ALA A 35 -2.90 -2.06 0.03
C ALA A 35 -3.13 -2.82 1.34
N ALA A 36 -3.78 -3.97 1.26
CA ALA A 36 -4.19 -4.79 2.40
C ALA A 36 -4.10 -6.29 2.09
N GLY A 37 -2.93 -6.74 1.63
CA GLY A 37 -2.63 -8.15 1.37
C GLY A 37 -2.40 -8.98 2.65
N THR A 38 -3.37 -8.93 3.56
CA THR A 38 -3.27 -9.44 4.93
C THR A 38 -3.89 -10.83 5.06
N PHE A 39 -3.45 -11.58 6.07
CA PHE A 39 -4.04 -12.88 6.44
C PHE A 39 -5.45 -12.70 7.01
N ILE A 40 -5.66 -11.66 7.82
CA ILE A 40 -6.98 -11.29 8.35
C ILE A 40 -7.47 -10.04 7.63
N GLN A 41 -8.70 -10.10 7.10
CA GLN A 41 -9.29 -9.01 6.34
C GLN A 41 -9.37 -7.72 7.17
N GLY A 42 -8.77 -6.63 6.67
CA GLY A 42 -8.78 -5.32 7.33
C GLY A 42 -7.83 -5.18 8.53
N SER A 43 -6.96 -6.16 8.76
CA SER A 43 -5.95 -6.10 9.81
C SER A 43 -4.91 -5.01 9.55
N SER A 44 -4.81 -4.02 10.44
CA SER A 44 -3.82 -2.93 10.36
C SER A 44 -2.56 -3.17 11.22
N ILE A 45 -2.49 -4.30 11.94
CA ILE A 45 -1.24 -4.75 12.58
C ILE A 45 -0.33 -5.47 11.59
N GLU A 46 -0.91 -6.02 10.52
CA GLU A 46 -0.17 -6.50 9.35
C GLU A 46 0.23 -5.33 8.46
N LEU A 47 1.24 -5.51 7.60
CA LEU A 47 1.73 -4.41 6.76
C LEU A 47 0.64 -3.97 5.77
N SER A 48 0.28 -2.69 5.83
CA SER A 48 -0.66 -2.04 4.92
C SER A 48 -0.16 -0.66 4.49
N ALA A 49 -0.72 -0.15 3.39
CA ALA A 49 -0.49 1.22 2.95
C ALA A 49 -1.72 1.81 2.26
N ASP A 50 -2.18 2.96 2.74
CA ASP A 50 -3.44 3.56 2.30
C ASP A 50 -3.46 5.09 2.43
N GLY A 51 -4.34 5.74 1.66
CA GLY A 51 -4.50 7.19 1.71
C GLY A 51 -5.51 7.73 0.70
N PRO A 52 -6.11 8.90 0.96
CA PRO A 52 -7.05 9.55 0.06
C PRO A 52 -6.34 10.11 -1.18
N ILE A 53 -6.96 9.98 -2.36
CA ILE A 53 -6.45 10.50 -3.64
C ILE A 53 -6.71 12.01 -3.73
N ARG A 54 -6.01 12.78 -2.89
CA ARG A 54 -6.07 14.24 -2.89
C ARG A 54 -4.71 14.82 -2.52
N PRO A 55 -4.35 16.03 -2.99
CA PRO A 55 -3.13 16.71 -2.56
C PRO A 55 -3.07 16.83 -1.02
N PRO A 56 -1.91 16.60 -0.38
CA PRO A 56 -0.58 16.40 -0.97
C PRO A 56 -0.22 14.94 -1.34
N TYR A 57 -1.22 14.07 -1.53
CA TYR A 57 -1.06 12.64 -1.86
C TYR A 57 -0.28 11.85 -0.80
N GLU A 58 -0.65 12.08 0.45
CA GLU A 58 -0.08 11.41 1.61
C GLU A 58 -0.60 9.97 1.71
N ALA A 59 0.32 9.01 1.86
CA ALA A 59 0.00 7.63 2.18
C ALA A 59 0.51 7.29 3.58
N TYR A 60 -0.36 6.67 4.36
CA TYR A 60 -0.02 6.08 5.65
C TYR A 60 0.50 4.67 5.41
N VAL A 61 1.73 4.40 5.85
CA VAL A 61 2.39 3.10 5.72
C VAL A 61 2.66 2.58 7.13
N GLN A 62 2.03 1.48 7.50
CA GLN A 62 1.94 1.05 8.90
C GLN A 62 1.80 -0.47 9.03
N GLY A 63 1.94 -0.94 10.26
CA GLY A 63 1.88 -2.37 10.58
C GLY A 63 3.09 -3.15 10.07
N GLY A 64 3.02 -4.47 10.25
CA GLY A 64 4.06 -5.42 9.92
C GLY A 64 4.27 -6.43 11.03
N LEU A 65 3.97 -7.70 10.76
CA LEU A 65 4.15 -8.78 11.73
C LEU A 65 5.63 -9.06 12.03
N THR A 66 6.49 -8.82 11.04
CA THR A 66 7.93 -8.96 11.15
C THR A 66 8.62 -7.77 10.52
N TYR A 67 9.72 -7.33 11.14
CA TYR A 67 10.52 -6.21 10.66
C TYR A 67 11.11 -6.49 9.27
N GLU A 68 11.43 -7.75 8.99
CA GLU A 68 11.97 -8.24 7.73
C GLU A 68 10.98 -8.00 6.59
N HIS A 69 9.70 -8.32 6.79
CA HIS A 69 8.67 -8.11 5.78
C HIS A 69 8.53 -6.63 5.43
N VAL A 70 8.49 -5.75 6.44
CA VAL A 70 8.40 -4.30 6.24
C VAL A 70 9.60 -3.78 5.44
N LYS A 71 10.83 -4.14 5.82
CA LYS A 71 12.04 -3.72 5.10
C LYS A 71 12.02 -4.14 3.64
N ILE A 72 11.64 -5.40 3.36
CA ILE A 72 11.59 -5.94 2.00
C ILE A 72 10.55 -5.17 1.17
N ALA A 73 9.34 -5.00 1.70
CA ALA A 73 8.24 -4.36 0.99
C ALA A 73 8.51 -2.89 0.68
N VAL A 74 8.96 -2.10 1.66
CA VAL A 74 9.26 -0.67 1.47
C VAL A 74 10.44 -0.48 0.52
N THR A 75 11.50 -1.28 0.66
CA THR A 75 12.66 -1.20 -0.25
C THR A 75 12.25 -1.51 -1.69
N ARG A 76 11.41 -2.54 -1.90
CA ARG A 76 10.88 -2.89 -3.21
C ARG A 76 10.02 -1.77 -3.79
N ALA A 77 9.16 -1.16 -2.99
CA ALA A 77 8.30 -0.05 -3.42
C ALA A 77 9.11 1.15 -3.89
N VAL A 78 10.12 1.58 -3.13
CA VAL A 78 11.01 2.69 -3.54
C VAL A 78 11.79 2.34 -4.81
N LYS A 79 12.32 1.10 -4.90
CA LYS A 79 13.03 0.65 -6.10
C LYS A 79 12.13 0.66 -7.34
N GLN A 80 10.88 0.19 -7.20
CA GLN A 80 9.90 0.18 -8.28
C GLN A 80 9.57 1.60 -8.78
N LEU A 81 9.41 2.56 -7.88
CA LEU A 81 9.18 3.96 -8.24
C LEU A 81 10.37 4.53 -9.04
N LYS A 82 11.60 4.23 -8.61
CA LYS A 82 12.82 4.66 -9.30
C LYS A 82 12.94 4.05 -10.71
N GLU A 83 12.62 2.76 -10.86
CA GLU A 83 12.62 2.08 -12.16
C GLU A 83 11.58 2.66 -13.12
N GLN A 84 10.46 3.17 -12.59
CA GLN A 84 9.42 3.84 -13.36
C GLN A 84 9.69 5.33 -13.62
N GLY A 85 10.77 5.90 -13.07
CA GLY A 85 11.07 7.33 -13.19
C GLY A 85 10.09 8.24 -12.46
N LEU A 86 9.45 7.74 -11.39
CA LEU A 86 8.52 8.50 -10.56
C LEU A 86 9.21 9.22 -9.38
N ILE A 87 10.48 8.86 -9.11
CA ILE A 87 11.41 9.51 -8.17
C ILE A 87 12.84 9.40 -8.68
#